data_AF-A0A6A0H344-F1
#
_entry.id   AF-A0A6A0H344-F1
#
_cell.length_a   1.000
_cell.length_b   1.000
_cell.length_c   1.000
_cell.angle_alpha   90.00
_cell.angle_beta   90.00
_cell.angle_gamma   90.00
#
_symmetry.space_group_name_H-M   'P 1'
#
loop_
_entity.id
_entity.type
_entity.pdbx_description
1 polymer ?
#
loop_
_entity_poly.entity_id
_entity_poly.type
_entity_poly.pdbx_seq_one_letter_code
_entity_poly.pdbx_strand_id
1 'polypeptide(L)'
;MPKSAILPLTHLHDGKYGEIPEKENEALLHLSDPMVQSFNHAIGEGLQMAISNLPPVEMTTHDQPIIISLVDAKIYSPQVTSLMDEVHNTKTYPRQCIESGSTYKASLQATFGFIVNGKRMPYVEQNLGQVPIMVKSKLCSLYGLSPAELVQRGENLNDPGGYFIVNGARRILR
;
A
#
# COMPACT_ATOMS: atom_id res chain seq x y z
N MET A 1 17.54 -34.08 22.53
CA MET A 1 16.79 -34.20 21.25
C MET A 1 15.54 -33.35 21.36
N PRO A 2 15.33 -32.35 20.49
CA PRO A 2 14.13 -31.51 20.56
C PRO A 2 12.92 -32.35 20.14
N LYS A 3 11.89 -32.35 21.00
CA LYS A 3 10.61 -33.01 20.71
C LYS A 3 10.00 -32.32 19.49
N SER A 4 9.81 -33.09 18.41
CA SER A 4 9.02 -32.67 17.25
C SER A 4 7.66 -32.18 17.75
N ALA A 5 7.39 -30.88 17.54
CA ALA A 5 6.07 -30.33 17.77
C ALA A 5 5.16 -30.86 16.65
N ILE A 6 4.59 -32.04 16.88
CA ILE A 6 3.50 -32.57 16.06
C ILE A 6 2.31 -31.65 16.33
N LEU A 7 2.07 -30.70 15.42
CA LEU A 7 0.83 -29.93 15.42
C LEU A 7 -0.32 -30.95 15.27
N PRO A 8 -1.22 -31.11 16.25
CA PRO A 8 -2.26 -32.10 16.16
C PRO A 8 -3.21 -31.75 15.01
N LEU A 9 -3.49 -32.73 14.17
CA LEU A 9 -4.40 -32.67 13.02
C LEU A 9 -5.89 -32.69 13.44
N THR A 10 -6.22 -32.06 14.57
CA THR A 10 -7.52 -32.18 15.27
C THR A 10 -8.71 -31.59 14.51
N HIS A 11 -8.49 -30.84 13.43
CA HIS A 11 -9.55 -30.15 12.68
C HIS A 11 -9.74 -30.65 11.23
N LEU A 12 -9.08 -31.74 10.83
CA LEU A 12 -9.27 -32.33 9.50
C LEU A 12 -10.68 -32.93 9.29
N HIS A 13 -11.41 -33.17 10.37
CA HIS A 13 -12.73 -33.82 10.36
C HIS A 13 -13.87 -32.92 10.87
N ASP A 14 -13.66 -31.60 10.99
CA ASP A 14 -14.60 -30.67 11.65
C ASP A 14 -15.92 -30.44 10.86
N GLY A 15 -16.20 -31.22 9.82
CA GLY A 15 -17.42 -31.17 8.99
C GLY A 15 -17.57 -29.91 8.12
N LYS A 16 -16.88 -28.83 8.48
CA LYS A 16 -16.95 -27.50 7.84
C LYS A 16 -15.96 -27.29 6.69
N TYR A 17 -15.36 -28.37 6.21
CA TYR A 17 -14.45 -28.29 5.07
C TYR A 17 -15.22 -27.84 3.81
N GLY A 18 -14.72 -26.79 3.16
CA GLY A 18 -15.37 -26.20 1.99
C GLY A 18 -16.34 -25.05 2.30
N GLU A 19 -16.65 -24.81 3.58
CA GLU A 19 -17.40 -23.63 4.00
C GLU A 19 -16.49 -22.41 4.13
N ILE A 20 -16.97 -21.26 3.67
CA ILE A 20 -16.27 -19.99 3.88
C ILE A 20 -16.57 -19.52 5.31
N PRO A 21 -15.56 -19.32 6.16
CA PRO A 21 -15.78 -18.86 7.53
C PRO A 21 -16.30 -17.42 7.54
N GLU A 22 -17.03 -17.03 8.59
CA GLU A 22 -17.53 -15.66 8.75
C GLU A 22 -16.40 -14.63 8.99
N LYS A 23 -15.27 -15.07 9.56
CA LYS A 23 -14.10 -14.25 9.88
C LYS A 23 -12.81 -14.92 9.44
N GLU A 24 -11.81 -14.12 9.10
CA GLU A 24 -10.46 -14.60 8.84
C GLU A 24 -9.80 -15.14 10.13
N ASN A 25 -8.77 -15.97 9.98
CA ASN A 25 -8.04 -16.52 11.13
C ASN A 25 -7.15 -15.44 11.77
N GLU A 26 -7.61 -14.90 12.90
CA GLU A 26 -6.90 -13.84 13.64
C GLU A 26 -5.46 -14.23 14.02
N ALA A 27 -5.21 -15.48 14.42
CA ALA A 27 -3.87 -15.93 14.79
C ALA A 27 -2.86 -15.87 13.62
N LEU A 28 -3.33 -16.11 12.39
CA LEU A 28 -2.50 -15.96 11.20
C LEU A 28 -2.28 -14.48 10.85
N LEU A 29 -3.32 -13.66 10.92
CA LEU A 29 -3.22 -12.22 10.64
C LEU A 29 -2.22 -11.53 11.58
N HIS A 30 -2.25 -11.87 12.88
CA HIS A 30 -1.35 -11.30 13.88
C HIS A 30 0.14 -11.55 13.62
N LEU A 31 0.52 -12.53 12.78
CA LEU A 31 1.92 -12.80 12.43
C LEU A 31 2.58 -11.63 11.70
N SER A 32 1.80 -10.78 11.03
CA SER A 32 2.31 -9.68 10.21
C SER A 32 2.07 -8.29 10.80
N ASP A 33 1.39 -8.21 11.95
CA ASP A 33 0.95 -6.97 12.58
C ASP A 33 2.04 -5.90 12.70
N PRO A 34 3.26 -6.20 13.20
CA PRO A 34 4.30 -5.18 13.32
C PRO A 34 4.65 -4.53 11.98
N MET A 35 4.69 -5.33 10.90
CA MET A 35 5.01 -4.85 9.56
C MET A 35 3.88 -4.00 9.01
N VAL A 36 2.63 -4.46 9.14
CA VAL A 36 1.44 -3.77 8.65
C VAL A 36 1.22 -2.46 9.40
N GLN A 37 1.35 -2.46 10.72
CA GLN A 37 1.20 -1.27 11.57
C GLN A 37 2.29 -0.25 11.29
N SER A 38 3.55 -0.68 11.20
CA SER A 38 4.68 0.20 10.87
C SER A 38 4.50 0.84 9.49
N PHE A 39 4.10 0.05 8.48
CA PHE A 39 3.82 0.59 7.16
C PHE A 39 2.67 1.60 7.19
N ASN A 40 1.55 1.28 7.82
CA ASN A 40 0.40 2.18 7.96
C ASN A 40 0.77 3.51 8.64
N HIS A 41 1.63 3.46 9.66
CA HIS A 41 2.15 4.67 10.28
C HIS A 41 3.03 5.45 9.29
N ALA A 42 3.95 4.78 8.61
CA ALA A 42 4.87 5.41 7.66
C ALA A 42 4.14 6.14 6.51
N ILE A 43 3.11 5.54 5.92
CA ILE A 43 2.35 6.15 4.81
C ILE A 43 1.25 7.13 5.26
N GLY A 44 0.97 7.19 6.57
CA GLY A 44 -0.01 8.10 7.17
C GLY A 44 0.67 9.23 7.93
N GLU A 45 0.70 9.12 9.26
CA GLU A 45 1.29 10.13 10.15
C GLU A 45 2.79 10.35 9.87
N GLY A 46 3.54 9.28 9.62
CA GLY A 46 4.97 9.33 9.33
C GLY A 46 5.29 10.19 8.11
N LEU A 47 4.51 10.06 7.05
CA LEU A 47 4.66 10.86 5.82
C LEU A 47 4.40 12.34 6.11
N GLN A 48 3.34 12.66 6.85
CA GLN A 48 3.02 14.04 7.21
C GLN A 48 4.07 14.68 8.11
N MET A 49 4.61 13.91 9.06
CA MET A 49 5.73 14.35 9.89
C MET A 49 6.98 14.59 9.04
N ALA A 50 7.28 13.72 8.07
CA ALA A 50 8.41 13.92 7.17
C ALA A 50 8.27 15.19 6.35
N ILE A 51 7.09 15.45 5.76
CA ILE A 51 6.80 16.65 4.97
C ILE A 51 6.96 17.92 5.81
N SER A 52 6.40 17.93 7.02
CA SER A 52 6.44 19.10 7.91
C SER A 52 7.85 19.48 8.35
N ASN A 53 8.80 18.54 8.29
CA ASN A 53 10.20 18.74 8.66
C ASN A 53 11.13 18.97 7.46
N LEU A 54 10.62 18.94 6.22
CA LEU A 54 11.43 19.21 5.04
C LEU A 54 11.63 20.73 4.88
N PRO A 55 12.90 21.21 4.86
CA PRO A 55 13.16 22.62 4.60
C PRO A 55 12.78 22.98 3.17
N PRO A 56 12.32 24.21 2.91
CA PRO A 56 12.12 24.69 1.56
C PRO A 56 13.46 24.75 0.81
N VAL A 57 13.41 24.53 -0.49
CA VAL A 57 14.55 24.67 -1.40
C VAL A 57 14.55 26.08 -1.97
N GLU A 58 15.64 26.80 -1.76
CA GLU A 58 15.86 28.12 -2.34
C GLU A 58 16.76 28.03 -3.57
N MET A 59 16.37 28.67 -4.65
CA MET A 59 17.13 28.70 -5.89
C MET A 59 16.88 29.98 -6.68
N THR A 60 17.74 30.28 -7.65
CA THR A 60 17.56 31.40 -8.57
C THR A 60 17.44 30.87 -9.99
N THR A 61 16.43 31.32 -10.72
CA THR A 61 16.28 31.05 -12.16
C THR A 61 16.05 32.35 -12.90
N HIS A 62 16.77 32.60 -14.00
CA HIS A 62 16.64 33.84 -14.79
C HIS A 62 16.66 35.12 -13.92
N ASP A 63 17.60 35.19 -12.95
CA ASP A 63 17.73 36.29 -11.98
C ASP A 63 16.48 36.54 -11.09
N GLN A 64 15.59 35.56 -10.97
CA GLN A 64 14.46 35.58 -10.05
C GLN A 64 14.67 34.58 -8.91
N PRO A 65 14.62 35.02 -7.63
CA PRO A 65 14.67 34.10 -6.50
C PRO A 65 13.37 33.30 -6.42
N ILE A 66 13.49 32.00 -6.23
CA ILE A 66 12.41 31.02 -6.11
C ILE A 66 12.61 30.22 -4.83
N ILE A 67 11.52 30.07 -4.07
CA ILE A 67 11.45 29.17 -2.91
C ILE A 67 10.40 28.10 -3.21
N ILE A 68 10.80 26.83 -3.11
CA ILE A 68 9.95 25.66 -3.34
C ILE A 68 9.76 24.93 -2.02
N SER A 69 8.52 24.58 -1.70
CA SER A 69 8.18 23.81 -0.49
C SER A 69 7.29 22.64 -0.86
N LEU A 70 7.52 21.49 -0.22
CA LEU A 70 6.58 20.37 -0.25
C LEU A 70 5.52 20.62 0.82
N VAL A 71 4.27 20.78 0.40
CA VAL A 71 3.15 21.18 1.28
C VAL A 71 2.41 19.96 1.79
N ASP A 72 2.15 19.00 0.91
CA ASP A 72 1.45 17.76 1.23
C ASP A 72 1.92 16.65 0.27
N ALA A 73 1.74 15.39 0.67
CA ALA A 73 1.87 14.26 -0.23
C ALA A 73 0.93 13.13 0.18
N LYS A 74 0.33 12.49 -0.82
CA LYS A 74 -0.67 11.45 -0.63
C LYS A 74 -0.40 10.25 -1.51
N ILE A 75 -0.48 9.08 -0.91
CA ILE A 75 -0.45 7.80 -1.61
C ILE A 75 -1.88 7.30 -1.76
N TYR A 76 -2.26 6.93 -2.98
CA TYR A 76 -3.59 6.42 -3.27
C TYR A 76 -3.67 4.90 -3.11
N SER A 77 -4.86 4.31 -3.27
CA SER A 77 -5.00 2.86 -3.36
C SER A 77 -4.51 2.34 -4.72
N PRO A 78 -4.05 1.08 -4.81
CA PRO A 78 -3.62 0.46 -6.08
C PRO A 78 -4.74 0.42 -7.11
N GLN A 79 -4.48 1.02 -8.27
CA GLN A 79 -5.41 1.09 -9.40
C GLN A 79 -4.67 0.85 -10.71
N VAL A 80 -5.38 0.37 -11.72
CA VAL A 80 -4.85 0.21 -13.07
C VAL A 80 -4.77 1.60 -13.71
N THR A 81 -3.55 2.07 -13.99
CA THR A 81 -3.33 3.26 -14.81
C THR A 81 -3.33 2.82 -16.28
N SER A 82 -4.44 3.00 -16.98
CA SER A 82 -4.50 2.81 -18.44
C SER A 82 -3.89 4.02 -19.14
N LEU A 83 -3.10 3.79 -20.20
CA LEU A 83 -2.60 4.84 -21.09
C LEU A 83 -3.72 5.46 -21.95
N MET A 84 -4.89 4.81 -21.99
CA MET A 84 -6.10 5.27 -22.66
C MET A 84 -7.08 5.72 -21.57
N ASP A 85 -7.45 7.00 -21.59
CA ASP A 85 -8.30 7.72 -20.62
C ASP A 85 -9.70 7.11 -20.37
N GLU A 86 -10.05 6.03 -21.06
CA GLU A 86 -11.41 5.46 -21.05
C GLU A 86 -11.57 4.22 -20.15
N VAL A 87 -10.49 3.67 -19.58
CA VAL A 87 -10.60 2.55 -18.65
C VAL A 87 -10.84 3.11 -17.24
N HIS A 88 -12.07 2.93 -16.75
CA HIS A 88 -12.45 3.23 -15.38
C HIS A 88 -11.37 2.77 -14.39
N ASN A 89 -11.03 3.65 -13.45
CA ASN A 89 -9.99 3.55 -12.43
C ASN A 89 -10.18 2.33 -11.51
N THR A 90 -9.95 1.13 -12.06
CA THR A 90 -10.31 -0.16 -11.47
C THR A 90 -9.28 -0.52 -10.43
N LYS A 91 -9.74 -0.91 -9.24
CA LYS A 91 -8.86 -1.39 -8.16
C LYS A 91 -8.01 -2.56 -8.68
N THR A 92 -6.71 -2.48 -8.45
CA THR A 92 -5.79 -3.60 -8.67
C THR A 92 -5.80 -4.47 -7.43
N TYR A 93 -5.81 -5.79 -7.60
CA TYR A 93 -5.77 -6.75 -6.49
C TYR A 93 -4.42 -7.47 -6.41
N PRO A 94 -3.93 -7.84 -5.22
CA PRO A 94 -2.66 -8.54 -5.03
C PRO A 94 -2.49 -9.78 -5.93
N ARG A 95 -3.51 -10.65 -6.01
CA ARG A 95 -3.46 -11.85 -6.85
C ARG A 95 -3.18 -11.54 -8.32
N GLN A 96 -3.84 -10.52 -8.87
CA GLN A 96 -3.65 -10.08 -10.25
C GLN A 96 -2.19 -9.70 -10.52
N CYS A 97 -1.51 -9.03 -9.58
CA CYS A 97 -0.10 -8.66 -9.74
C CYS A 97 0.84 -9.86 -9.69
N ILE A 98 0.50 -10.87 -8.87
CA ILE A 98 1.27 -12.13 -8.82
C ILE A 98 1.15 -12.87 -10.15
N GLU A 99 -0.08 -13.04 -10.65
CA GLU A 99 -0.36 -13.77 -11.89
C GLU A 99 0.19 -13.07 -13.13
N SER A 100 0.11 -11.74 -13.18
CA SER A 100 0.61 -10.95 -14.32
C SER A 100 2.12 -10.64 -14.24
N GLY A 101 2.80 -11.01 -13.16
CA GLY A 101 4.21 -10.65 -12.97
C GLY A 101 4.45 -9.15 -12.74
N SER A 102 3.42 -8.38 -12.37
CA SER A 102 3.52 -6.93 -12.14
C SER A 102 3.86 -6.60 -10.68
N THR A 103 4.22 -5.34 -10.42
CA THR A 103 4.40 -4.82 -9.06
C THR A 103 3.07 -4.27 -8.52
N TYR A 104 2.71 -4.63 -7.29
CA TYR A 104 1.53 -4.09 -6.60
C TYR A 104 1.87 -2.72 -6.00
N LYS A 105 1.42 -1.65 -6.66
CA LYS A 105 1.84 -0.27 -6.39
C LYS A 105 0.68 0.71 -6.55
N ALA A 106 0.84 1.89 -5.97
CA ALA A 106 -0.11 2.99 -6.10
C ALA A 106 0.58 4.32 -6.36
N SER A 107 -0.16 5.31 -6.89
CA SER A 107 0.39 6.62 -7.21
C SER A 107 0.68 7.43 -5.95
N LEU A 108 1.83 8.10 -5.94
CA LEU A 108 2.20 9.14 -4.98
C LEU A 108 2.01 10.49 -5.65
N GLN A 109 1.14 11.33 -5.11
CA GLN A 109 0.99 12.71 -5.54
C GLN A 109 1.50 13.64 -4.45
N ALA A 110 2.15 14.72 -4.86
CA ALA A 110 2.67 15.74 -3.98
C ALA A 110 2.14 17.12 -4.38
N THR A 111 1.90 17.95 -3.39
CA THR A 111 1.47 19.34 -3.55
C THR A 111 2.65 20.24 -3.23
N PHE A 112 3.04 21.08 -4.18
CA PHE A 112 4.15 22.01 -4.05
C PHE A 112 3.66 23.45 -3.92
N GLY A 113 4.28 24.19 -3.00
CA GLY A 113 4.14 25.64 -2.86
C GLY A 113 5.35 26.35 -3.44
N PHE A 114 5.08 27.43 -4.18
CA PHE A 114 6.12 28.26 -4.80
C PHE A 114 6.01 29.71 -4.34
N ILE A 115 7.16 30.32 -4.06
CA ILE A 115 7.29 31.77 -3.92
C ILE A 115 8.27 32.22 -5.00
N VAL A 116 7.84 33.10 -5.88
CA VAL A 116 8.66 33.65 -6.98
C VAL A 116 8.77 35.15 -6.81
N ASN A 117 10.00 35.66 -6.67
CA ASN A 117 10.26 37.09 -6.44
C ASN A 117 9.42 37.67 -5.27
N GLY A 118 9.37 36.92 -4.17
CA GLY A 118 8.62 37.27 -2.96
C GLY A 118 7.10 37.08 -3.03
N LYS A 119 6.54 36.69 -4.19
CA LYS A 119 5.09 36.48 -4.38
C LYS A 119 4.73 35.00 -4.29
N ARG A 120 3.71 34.67 -3.49
CA ARG A 120 3.15 33.32 -3.41
C ARG A 120 2.38 32.98 -4.70
N MET A 121 2.68 31.82 -5.26
CA MET A 121 2.01 31.28 -6.45
C MET A 121 0.94 30.26 -6.03
N PRO A 122 -0.01 29.90 -6.91
CA PRO A 122 -0.91 28.78 -6.68
C PRO A 122 -0.15 27.48 -6.41
N TYR A 123 -0.75 26.61 -5.60
CA TYR A 123 -0.21 25.27 -5.38
C TYR A 123 -0.23 24.46 -6.67
N VAL A 124 0.79 23.63 -6.85
CA VAL A 124 0.91 22.73 -7.99
C VAL A 124 0.92 21.31 -7.48
N GLU A 125 -0.05 20.51 -7.93
CA GLU A 125 -0.05 19.07 -7.71
C GLU A 125 0.79 18.37 -8.78
N GLN A 126 1.63 17.43 -8.36
CA GLN A 126 2.48 16.65 -9.25
C GLN A 126 2.45 15.18 -8.85
N ASN A 127 2.40 14.32 -9.86
CA ASN A 127 2.57 12.88 -9.67
C ASN A 127 4.07 12.57 -9.55
N LEU A 128 4.49 12.06 -8.40
CA LEU A 128 5.87 11.67 -8.13
C LEU A 128 6.17 10.20 -8.48
N GLY A 129 5.25 9.55 -9.20
CA GLY A 129 5.37 8.17 -9.61
C GLY A 129 4.55 7.24 -8.73
N GLN A 130 5.06 6.02 -8.52
CA GLN A 130 4.33 4.94 -7.87
C GLN A 130 5.17 4.28 -6.78
N VAL A 131 4.52 3.95 -5.67
CA VAL A 131 5.13 3.31 -4.49
C VAL A 131 4.52 1.92 -4.31
N PRO A 132 5.32 0.87 -4.04
CA PRO A 132 4.80 -0.45 -3.68
C PRO A 132 3.89 -0.39 -2.45
N ILE A 133 2.75 -1.06 -2.51
CA ILE A 133 1.78 -1.12 -1.40
C ILE A 133 1.90 -2.46 -0.68
N MET A 134 1.93 -2.41 0.65
CA MET A 134 1.98 -3.61 1.48
C MET A 134 0.63 -4.32 1.49
N VAL A 135 0.63 -5.63 1.29
CA VAL A 135 -0.58 -6.47 1.34
C VAL A 135 -1.16 -6.47 2.77
N LYS A 136 -2.49 -6.36 2.89
CA LYS A 136 -3.27 -6.17 4.14
C LYS A 136 -3.07 -4.83 4.86
N SER A 137 -2.26 -3.90 4.34
CA SER A 137 -2.23 -2.51 4.85
C SER A 137 -3.51 -1.73 4.55
N LYS A 138 -3.70 -0.56 5.20
CA LYS A 138 -4.89 0.30 5.02
C LYS A 138 -5.12 0.76 3.58
N LEU A 139 -4.06 0.89 2.77
CA LEU A 139 -4.19 1.25 1.35
C LEU A 139 -4.38 0.05 0.43
N CYS A 140 -4.18 -1.18 0.93
CA CYS A 140 -4.39 -2.39 0.15
C CYS A 140 -5.86 -2.55 -0.22
N SER A 141 -6.12 -2.99 -1.45
CA SER A 141 -7.45 -3.28 -1.98
C SER A 141 -8.17 -4.42 -1.24
N LEU A 142 -7.46 -5.20 -0.42
CA LEU A 142 -8.00 -6.25 0.43
C LEU A 142 -8.42 -5.77 1.82
N TYR A 143 -8.05 -4.54 2.19
CA TYR A 143 -8.37 -4.01 3.51
C TYR A 143 -9.88 -3.87 3.70
N GLY A 144 -10.38 -4.48 4.79
CA GLY A 144 -11.80 -4.45 5.16
C GLY A 144 -12.71 -5.36 4.34
N LEU A 145 -12.19 -6.22 3.45
CA LEU A 145 -13.00 -7.22 2.76
C LEU A 145 -13.35 -8.37 3.70
N SER A 146 -14.58 -8.87 3.57
CA SER A 146 -15.02 -10.09 4.24
C SER A 146 -14.39 -11.35 3.62
N PRO A 147 -14.34 -12.48 4.33
CA PRO A 147 -13.90 -13.77 3.78
C PRO A 147 -14.61 -14.15 2.46
N ALA A 148 -15.93 -13.95 2.38
CA ALA A 148 -16.69 -14.22 1.16
C ALA A 148 -16.22 -13.35 -0.01
N GLU A 149 -15.97 -12.06 0.22
CA GLU A 149 -15.48 -11.13 -0.79
C GLU A 149 -14.05 -11.43 -1.25
N LEU A 150 -13.20 -11.94 -0.35
CA LEU A 150 -11.84 -12.39 -0.67
C LEU A 150 -11.89 -13.62 -1.57
N VAL A 151 -12.68 -14.64 -1.20
CA VAL A 151 -12.85 -15.86 -2.00
C VAL A 151 -13.44 -15.57 -3.37
N GLN A 152 -14.46 -14.70 -3.44
CA GLN A 152 -15.06 -14.28 -4.70
C GLN A 152 -14.04 -13.64 -5.66
N ARG A 153 -13.00 -12.98 -5.11
CA ARG A 153 -11.90 -12.37 -5.86
C ARG A 153 -10.71 -13.31 -6.08
N GLY A 154 -10.81 -14.56 -5.64
CA GLY A 154 -9.75 -15.56 -5.73
C GLY A 154 -8.59 -15.33 -4.75
N GLU A 155 -8.75 -14.44 -3.77
CA GLU A 155 -7.72 -14.14 -2.78
C GLU A 155 -7.71 -15.19 -1.66
N ASN A 156 -6.57 -15.35 -1.00
CA ASN A 156 -6.40 -16.36 0.06
C ASN A 156 -6.87 -15.81 1.41
N LEU A 157 -7.82 -16.51 2.03
CA LEU A 157 -8.37 -16.23 3.37
C LEU A 157 -7.34 -16.29 4.50
N ASN A 158 -6.31 -17.10 4.31
CA ASN A 158 -5.29 -17.36 5.32
C ASN A 158 -3.98 -16.64 5.00
N ASP A 159 -4.02 -15.62 4.14
CA ASP A 159 -2.85 -14.83 3.82
C ASP A 159 -2.59 -13.78 4.92
N PRO A 160 -1.48 -13.91 5.69
CA PRO A 160 -1.19 -12.97 6.76
C PRO A 160 -0.87 -11.56 6.25
N GLY A 161 -0.50 -11.38 4.98
CA GLY A 161 -0.03 -10.10 4.46
C GLY A 161 1.34 -9.68 5.02
N GLY A 162 1.60 -8.38 5.09
CA GLY A 162 2.87 -7.85 5.61
C GLY A 162 4.07 -7.91 4.64
N TYR A 163 3.80 -8.15 3.36
CA TYR A 163 4.82 -8.19 2.31
C TYR A 163 4.43 -7.29 1.13
N PHE A 164 5.38 -7.04 0.25
CA PHE A 164 5.19 -6.34 -1.02
C PHE A 164 5.19 -7.34 -2.18
N ILE A 165 4.48 -7.02 -3.25
CA ILE A 165 4.57 -7.78 -4.51
C ILE A 165 5.36 -6.95 -5.49
N VAL A 166 6.54 -7.45 -5.88
CA VAL A 166 7.45 -6.79 -6.82
C VAL A 166 7.76 -7.76 -7.95
N ASN A 167 7.39 -7.36 -9.18
CA ASN A 167 7.50 -8.19 -10.38
C ASN A 167 6.89 -9.60 -10.17
N GLY A 168 5.68 -9.65 -9.61
CA GLY A 168 4.96 -10.88 -9.26
C GLY A 168 5.49 -11.64 -8.04
N ALA A 169 6.68 -11.32 -7.53
CA ALA A 169 7.27 -12.01 -6.39
C ALA A 169 6.90 -11.34 -5.06
N ARG A 170 6.57 -12.15 -4.05
CA ARG A 170 6.36 -11.69 -2.66
C ARG A 170 7.72 -11.37 -2.02
N ARG A 171 7.87 -10.16 -1.48
CA ARG A 171 9.10 -9.64 -0.87
C ARG A 171 8.81 -9.08 0.52
N ILE A 172 9.61 -9.49 1.49
CA ILE A 172 9.55 -9.03 2.89
C ILE A 172 10.79 -8.19 3.17
N LEU A 173 10.60 -7.07 3.85
CA LEU A 173 11.69 -6.27 4.40
C LEU A 173 12.09 -6.86 5.77
N ARG A 174 13.37 -7.15 5.96
CA ARG A 174 13.95 -7.79 7.15
C ARG A 174 15.02 -6.91 7.75
#